data_AF-A0A834B356-F1
#
_entry.id   AF-A0A834B356-F1
#
_cell.length_a   1.000
_cell.length_b   1.000
_cell.length_c   1.000
_cell.angle_alpha   90.00
_cell.angle_beta   90.00
_cell.angle_gamma   90.00
#
_symmetry.space_group_name_H-M   'P 1'
#
loop_
_entity.id
_entity.type
_entity.pdbx_description
1 polymer ?
#
loop_
_entity_poly.entity_id
_entity_poly.type
_entity_poly.pdbx_seq_one_letter_code
_entity_poly.pdbx_strand_id
1 'polypeptide(L)'
;MNRVARPPGPAGAQAQAQTWEPEDDDMAEGDLGYGLGRRPGAIYEVQISPLFTSRKRSDERNSSPPPFPGKGEERSGAVFQYSRPKGLQDTHPVRSRTCRYRRQSSPDSNSELSSVELKQRLEETLEEVEILKTELEASQRQLEGKEEALKILQSMELNALQWKIEFDQNRFKNIEESWTQKYDRLDCESAVLKETLKLKTEEIKMLKSENASLNGQYLEALAMLDIKQQKMVQETTCNDKSDFTEASGLELAVLGACLCHGPGGSPCSCAKMAASAQKMLLQLKQELELLQKSKEEAYIMADAFRIAFEQQLMRKNDQALRLTQMDKVCKKETKWINWKQVKEDGD
;
A
#
# COMPACT_ATOMS: atom_id res chain seq x y z
N MET A 1 56.68 38.56 -34.14
CA MET A 1 58.10 38.67 -33.74
C MET A 1 58.16 38.90 -32.24
N ASN A 2 59.06 38.16 -31.56
CA ASN A 2 59.53 38.28 -30.18
C ASN A 2 58.64 37.85 -28.98
N ARG A 3 58.84 36.56 -28.68
CA ARG A 3 58.92 35.81 -27.41
C ARG A 3 59.22 36.54 -26.07
N VAL A 4 58.57 35.98 -25.04
CA VAL A 4 59.05 35.56 -23.68
C VAL A 4 59.03 36.57 -22.53
N ALA A 5 58.26 36.28 -21.48
CA ALA A 5 58.76 35.85 -20.15
C ALA A 5 57.62 35.53 -19.17
N ARG A 6 57.77 34.43 -18.41
CA ARG A 6 56.99 34.05 -17.20
C ARG A 6 57.84 34.37 -15.96
N PRO A 7 57.24 34.60 -14.76
CA PRO A 7 57.58 33.71 -13.62
C PRO A 7 56.36 33.47 -12.67
N PRO A 8 56.52 32.88 -11.46
CA PRO A 8 56.15 31.52 -11.11
C PRO A 8 54.87 31.42 -10.23
N GLY A 9 54.29 30.22 -10.11
CA GLY A 9 53.13 29.95 -9.25
C GLY A 9 53.49 29.62 -7.79
N PRO A 10 52.48 29.22 -6.99
CA PRO A 10 52.66 28.05 -6.14
C PRO A 10 51.47 27.06 -6.18
N ALA A 11 51.87 25.79 -6.25
CA ALA A 11 51.32 24.54 -5.71
C ALA A 11 49.87 24.45 -5.18
N GLY A 12 49.17 23.43 -5.70
CA GLY A 12 48.60 22.36 -4.86
C GLY A 12 47.07 22.23 -4.84
N ALA A 13 46.53 21.27 -5.60
CA ALA A 13 45.40 20.42 -5.20
C ALA A 13 45.20 19.30 -6.23
N GLN A 14 45.33 18.05 -5.79
CA GLN A 14 45.05 16.84 -6.56
C GLN A 14 43.53 16.68 -6.75
N ALA A 15 43.10 16.37 -7.99
CA ALA A 15 41.76 15.87 -8.28
C ALA A 15 41.88 14.45 -8.86
N GLN A 16 41.28 13.48 -8.19
CA GLN A 16 41.09 12.12 -8.71
C GLN A 16 39.91 12.13 -9.69
N ALA A 17 40.17 11.72 -10.93
CA ALA A 17 39.12 11.39 -11.90
C ALA A 17 38.89 9.88 -11.86
N GLN A 18 37.65 9.46 -11.57
CA GLN A 18 37.19 8.08 -11.75
C GLN A 18 36.54 7.95 -13.12
N THR A 19 37.10 7.05 -13.90
CA THR A 19 36.65 6.55 -15.20
C THR A 19 35.45 5.63 -15.01
N TRP A 20 34.37 5.81 -15.78
CA TRP A 20 33.30 4.82 -15.91
C TRP A 20 33.25 4.34 -17.36
N GLU A 21 33.45 3.05 -17.55
CA GLU A 21 33.22 2.32 -18.81
C GLU A 21 31.72 1.99 -18.97
N PRO A 22 31.21 1.80 -20.20
CA PRO A 22 29.80 1.53 -20.48
C PRO A 22 29.53 0.03 -20.58
N GLU A 23 28.49 -0.48 -19.92
CA GLU A 23 28.01 -1.85 -20.13
C GLU A 23 26.51 -1.85 -20.45
N ASP A 24 26.28 -2.02 -21.75
CA ASP A 24 25.34 -2.89 -22.44
C ASP A 24 23.81 -2.70 -22.32
N ASP A 25 23.30 -2.25 -23.47
CA ASP A 25 21.93 -2.08 -23.95
C ASP A 25 21.30 -3.45 -24.27
N ASP A 26 20.46 -3.94 -23.35
CA ASP A 26 19.71 -5.20 -23.51
C ASP A 26 18.21 -4.90 -23.73
N MET A 27 17.91 -4.21 -24.83
CA MET A 27 16.54 -3.93 -25.32
C MET A 27 16.03 -4.96 -26.34
N ALA A 28 16.69 -6.12 -26.47
CA ALA A 28 16.35 -7.14 -27.45
C ALA A 28 15.43 -8.20 -26.84
N GLU A 29 14.16 -7.89 -26.58
CA GLU A 29 13.03 -8.84 -26.58
C GLU A 29 11.72 -8.12 -26.17
N GLY A 30 11.21 -7.30 -27.08
CA GLY A 30 9.87 -6.71 -26.97
C GLY A 30 8.79 -7.67 -27.51
N ASP A 31 7.93 -8.18 -26.64
CA ASP A 31 6.60 -8.69 -27.02
C ASP A 31 5.58 -7.55 -26.86
N LEU A 32 5.27 -6.88 -27.97
CA LEU A 32 4.18 -5.90 -28.03
C LEU A 32 2.84 -6.64 -28.15
N GLY A 33 2.36 -7.13 -27.01
CA GLY A 33 1.04 -7.75 -26.89
C GLY A 33 -0.07 -6.86 -27.44
N TYR A 34 -0.94 -7.47 -28.24
CA TYR A 34 -2.02 -6.82 -28.99
C TYR A 34 -2.88 -5.88 -28.13
N GLY A 35 -2.81 -4.58 -28.45
CA GLY A 35 -3.60 -3.54 -27.82
C GLY A 35 -5.10 -3.72 -28.07
N LEU A 36 -5.82 -4.18 -27.05
CA LEU A 36 -7.26 -3.93 -26.94
C LEU A 36 -7.49 -2.59 -26.24
N GLY A 37 -7.15 -1.52 -26.97
CA GLY A 37 -7.51 -0.17 -26.58
C GLY A 37 -9.03 -0.03 -26.54
N ARG A 38 -9.58 0.38 -25.39
CA ARG A 38 -10.93 0.95 -25.33
C ARG A 38 -10.81 2.43 -24.96
N ARG A 39 -11.35 3.27 -25.85
CA ARG A 39 -11.54 4.71 -25.61
C ARG A 39 -12.65 4.92 -24.56
N PRO A 40 -12.58 5.96 -23.72
CA PRO A 40 -13.67 6.33 -22.82
C PRO A 40 -14.90 6.82 -23.62
N GLY A 41 -16.08 6.26 -23.39
CA GLY A 41 -17.35 6.76 -23.97
C GLY A 41 -18.49 5.77 -24.26
N ALA A 42 -18.42 4.48 -23.91
CA ALA A 42 -19.51 3.53 -24.21
C ALA A 42 -20.55 3.44 -23.07
N ILE A 43 -21.82 3.57 -23.46
CA ILE A 43 -23.03 3.60 -22.62
C ILE A 43 -23.42 2.16 -22.20
N TYR A 44 -23.93 2.00 -20.98
CA TYR A 44 -24.34 0.72 -20.41
C TYR A 44 -25.64 0.20 -21.04
N GLU A 45 -25.63 -1.03 -21.54
CA GLU A 45 -26.85 -1.80 -21.74
C GLU A 45 -26.79 -3.11 -20.97
N VAL A 46 -27.75 -3.25 -20.05
CA VAL A 46 -28.07 -4.44 -19.29
C VAL A 46 -28.98 -5.30 -20.16
N GLN A 47 -28.65 -6.59 -20.32
CA GLN A 47 -29.65 -7.66 -20.47
C GLN A 47 -29.04 -9.06 -20.22
N ILE A 48 -29.46 -9.62 -19.06
CA ILE A 48 -30.03 -10.95 -18.80
C ILE A 48 -29.65 -12.12 -19.76
N SER A 49 -29.16 -13.21 -19.14
CA SER A 49 -28.76 -14.52 -19.71
C SER A 49 -29.89 -15.29 -20.44
N PRO A 50 -29.62 -16.36 -21.24
CA PRO A 50 -29.37 -17.70 -20.67
C PRO A 50 -28.42 -18.66 -21.46
N LEU A 51 -27.66 -19.45 -20.69
CA LEU A 51 -27.40 -20.90 -20.81
C LEU A 51 -26.96 -21.55 -22.16
N PHE A 52 -25.71 -22.07 -22.10
CA PHE A 52 -25.17 -23.38 -22.56
C PHE A 52 -25.14 -23.79 -24.06
N THR A 53 -23.91 -24.08 -24.55
CA THR A 53 -23.45 -25.40 -25.06
C THR A 53 -21.90 -25.45 -25.05
N SER A 54 -21.26 -26.23 -24.17
CA SER A 54 -20.68 -27.59 -24.41
C SER A 54 -19.57 -27.68 -25.47
N ARG A 55 -18.29 -27.89 -25.04
CA ARG A 55 -17.52 -29.15 -25.24
C ARG A 55 -16.12 -29.15 -24.58
N LYS A 56 -16.01 -29.88 -23.46
CA LYS A 56 -14.96 -30.87 -23.10
C LYS A 56 -13.48 -30.43 -22.91
N ARG A 57 -13.06 -30.35 -21.64
CA ARG A 57 -11.71 -30.74 -21.16
C ARG A 57 -11.86 -31.66 -19.95
N SER A 58 -11.00 -32.67 -19.88
CA SER A 58 -10.88 -33.70 -18.85
C SER A 58 -9.97 -33.25 -17.70
N ASP A 59 -10.24 -33.83 -16.52
CA ASP A 59 -9.38 -34.09 -15.35
C ASP A 59 -8.67 -32.87 -14.70
N GLU A 60 -8.64 -32.63 -13.39
CA GLU A 60 -8.91 -33.46 -12.22
C GLU A 60 -9.11 -32.53 -10.99
N ARG A 61 -10.17 -32.81 -10.22
CA ARG A 61 -10.33 -32.64 -8.76
C ARG A 61 -9.75 -31.41 -8.01
N ASN A 62 -10.64 -30.42 -7.85
CA ASN A 62 -11.21 -29.88 -6.60
C ASN A 62 -10.37 -29.92 -5.31
N SER A 63 -10.20 -28.75 -4.65
CA SER A 63 -11.08 -28.33 -3.53
C SER A 63 -10.67 -26.96 -2.95
N SER A 64 -11.63 -26.03 -2.91
CA SER A 64 -11.64 -24.89 -1.98
C SER A 64 -12.64 -25.18 -0.83
N PRO A 65 -12.56 -24.48 0.31
CA PRO A 65 -13.16 -24.90 1.60
C PRO A 65 -14.58 -24.32 1.83
N PRO A 66 -15.36 -24.82 2.81
CA PRO A 66 -16.58 -24.15 3.24
C PRO A 66 -16.51 -23.54 4.67
N PRO A 67 -17.42 -22.58 4.99
CA PRO A 67 -17.51 -21.86 6.27
C PRO A 67 -18.56 -22.45 7.26
N PHE A 68 -18.51 -22.01 8.53
CA PHE A 68 -19.46 -22.28 9.64
C PHE A 68 -20.84 -21.56 9.47
N PRO A 69 -21.82 -21.64 10.42
CA PRO A 69 -22.48 -22.77 11.10
C PRO A 69 -24.04 -22.71 10.98
N GLY A 70 -24.77 -23.77 11.38
CA GLY A 70 -26.25 -23.75 11.43
C GLY A 70 -26.84 -24.77 12.42
N LYS A 71 -27.78 -24.30 13.26
CA LYS A 71 -28.48 -25.02 14.34
C LYS A 71 -29.41 -26.14 13.84
N GLY A 72 -29.61 -27.19 14.65
CA GLY A 72 -30.70 -28.15 14.52
C GLY A 72 -30.67 -29.25 15.59
N GLU A 73 -31.81 -29.55 16.17
CA GLU A 73 -32.08 -30.35 17.38
C GLU A 73 -31.98 -31.88 17.24
N GLU A 74 -31.88 -32.50 18.42
CA GLU A 74 -32.44 -33.78 18.88
C GLU A 74 -31.84 -35.17 18.52
N ARG A 75 -31.43 -35.81 19.62
CA ARG A 75 -31.84 -37.16 20.11
C ARG A 75 -31.12 -38.41 19.58
N SER A 76 -30.29 -38.94 20.49
CA SER A 76 -30.08 -40.35 20.86
C SER A 76 -29.71 -41.37 19.77
N GLY A 77 -28.49 -41.89 19.88
CA GLY A 77 -28.08 -43.16 19.29
C GLY A 77 -26.66 -43.48 19.68
N ALA A 78 -26.50 -44.27 20.74
CA ALA A 78 -25.21 -44.83 21.14
C ALA A 78 -24.61 -45.62 19.97
N VAL A 79 -23.30 -45.42 19.73
CA VAL A 79 -22.28 -46.39 19.29
C VAL A 79 -21.02 -45.57 19.04
N PHE A 80 -20.04 -45.68 19.94
CA PHE A 80 -18.66 -45.33 19.60
C PHE A 80 -17.79 -46.55 19.87
N GLN A 81 -17.36 -47.17 18.78
CA GLN A 81 -16.30 -48.16 18.75
C GLN A 81 -14.97 -47.45 18.95
N TYR A 82 -14.21 -47.86 19.94
CA TYR A 82 -12.83 -47.41 20.12
C TYR A 82 -11.90 -48.35 19.34
N SER A 83 -11.29 -47.81 18.29
CA SER A 83 -10.13 -48.40 17.64
C SER A 83 -8.89 -48.24 18.53
N ARG A 84 -8.44 -49.40 19.03
CA ARG A 84 -7.09 -49.81 19.42
C ARG A 84 -5.93 -48.80 19.18
N PRO A 85 -5.12 -48.51 20.21
CA PRO A 85 -3.71 -48.16 20.05
C PRO A 85 -2.86 -49.44 19.99
N LYS A 86 -2.02 -49.56 18.96
CA LYS A 86 -0.91 -50.53 18.91
C LYS A 86 0.34 -49.87 19.51
N GLY A 87 0.94 -50.57 20.48
CA GLY A 87 2.39 -50.71 20.57
C GLY A 87 3.15 -49.75 21.46
N LEU A 88 3.41 -50.17 22.70
CA LEU A 88 4.76 -50.07 23.26
C LEU A 88 5.04 -51.33 24.08
N GLN A 89 6.13 -52.01 23.71
CA GLN A 89 6.69 -53.15 24.41
C GLN A 89 7.14 -52.70 25.79
N ASP A 90 6.72 -53.41 26.84
CA ASP A 90 7.50 -53.44 28.06
C ASP A 90 7.50 -54.83 28.68
N THR A 91 8.66 -55.18 29.18
CA THR A 91 9.11 -56.55 29.43
C THR A 91 8.55 -57.03 30.77
N HIS A 92 7.53 -57.87 30.74
CA HIS A 92 6.99 -58.50 31.93
C HIS A 92 7.99 -59.53 32.49
N PRO A 93 8.33 -59.53 33.79
CA PRO A 93 9.10 -60.63 34.34
C PRO A 93 8.20 -61.87 34.35
N VAL A 94 8.76 -62.95 33.80
CA VAL A 94 8.21 -64.30 33.89
C VAL A 94 8.07 -64.68 35.37
N ARG A 95 6.84 -64.86 35.84
CA ARG A 95 6.57 -65.74 36.98
C ARG A 95 5.39 -66.64 36.65
N SER A 96 5.72 -67.74 36.00
CA SER A 96 4.87 -68.90 35.82
C SER A 96 4.39 -69.42 37.17
N ARG A 97 3.09 -69.37 37.45
CA ARG A 97 2.34 -70.43 38.14
C ARG A 97 0.89 -70.44 37.66
N THR A 98 0.66 -71.27 36.66
CA THR A 98 -0.65 -71.81 36.31
C THR A 98 -1.22 -72.56 37.51
N CYS A 99 -2.30 -72.06 38.14
CA CYS A 99 -3.12 -72.89 39.01
C CYS A 99 -4.32 -73.42 38.20
N ARG A 100 -4.22 -74.68 37.78
CA ARG A 100 -5.31 -75.43 37.13
C ARG A 100 -6.36 -75.78 38.18
N TYR A 101 -7.41 -74.97 38.36
CA TYR A 101 -8.66 -75.47 38.95
C TYR A 101 -9.46 -76.20 37.88
N ARG A 102 -9.08 -77.46 37.63
CA ARG A 102 -9.94 -78.42 36.94
C ARG A 102 -11.00 -78.89 37.93
N ARG A 103 -12.22 -78.40 37.76
CA ARG A 103 -13.42 -78.90 38.42
C ARG A 103 -13.52 -80.42 38.18
N GLN A 104 -13.32 -81.21 39.22
CA GLN A 104 -13.77 -82.60 39.28
C GLN A 104 -14.57 -82.78 40.57
N SER A 105 -15.83 -83.15 40.37
CA SER A 105 -16.82 -83.40 41.41
C SER A 105 -16.65 -84.82 41.96
N SER A 106 -16.71 -84.96 43.29
CA SER A 106 -17.12 -86.08 44.19
C SER A 106 -16.82 -87.56 43.79
N PRO A 107 -16.40 -88.42 44.76
CA PRO A 107 -17.35 -88.95 45.74
C PRO A 107 -16.88 -88.84 47.18
N ASP A 108 -17.86 -88.58 48.06
CA ASP A 108 -17.86 -88.69 49.52
C ASP A 108 -16.78 -89.63 50.07
N SER A 109 -15.65 -89.05 50.48
CA SER A 109 -14.69 -89.68 51.38
C SER A 109 -14.64 -88.81 52.62
N ASN A 110 -15.46 -89.16 53.61
CA ASN A 110 -15.35 -88.69 54.99
C ASN A 110 -14.07 -89.27 55.62
N SER A 111 -12.91 -88.95 55.03
CA SER A 111 -11.62 -89.03 55.68
C SER A 111 -11.55 -87.78 56.53
N GLU A 112 -11.73 -87.94 57.84
CA GLU A 112 -11.31 -86.95 58.82
C GLU A 112 -9.89 -86.51 58.42
N LEU A 113 -9.75 -85.30 57.87
CA LEU A 113 -8.44 -84.73 57.60
C LEU A 113 -7.66 -84.85 58.91
N SER A 114 -6.45 -85.41 58.83
CA SER A 114 -5.60 -85.53 60.00
C SER A 114 -5.46 -84.14 60.61
N SER A 115 -5.54 -84.03 61.94
CA SER A 115 -5.41 -82.74 62.64
C SER A 115 -4.14 -81.98 62.21
N VAL A 116 -3.11 -82.69 61.77
CA VAL A 116 -1.86 -82.13 61.23
C VAL A 116 -2.05 -81.49 59.86
N GLU A 117 -2.79 -82.13 58.95
CA GLU A 117 -3.05 -81.61 57.59
C GLU A 117 -3.95 -80.37 57.63
N LEU A 118 -4.92 -80.32 58.55
CA LEU A 118 -5.74 -79.12 58.77
C LEU A 118 -4.90 -77.95 59.30
N LYS A 119 -3.97 -78.21 60.20
CA LYS A 119 -3.04 -77.19 60.72
C LYS A 119 -2.11 -76.67 59.64
N GLN A 120 -1.57 -77.56 58.82
CA GLN A 120 -0.72 -77.16 57.69
C GLN A 120 -1.49 -76.30 56.68
N ARG A 121 -2.70 -76.71 56.28
CA ARG A 121 -3.53 -75.92 55.36
C ARG A 121 -3.89 -74.56 55.95
N LEU A 122 -4.14 -74.49 57.25
CA LEU A 122 -4.39 -73.23 57.93
C LEU A 122 -3.17 -72.31 57.85
N GLU A 123 -1.97 -72.82 58.14
CA GLU A 123 -0.72 -72.06 58.04
C GLU A 123 -0.47 -71.56 56.60
N GLU A 124 -0.61 -72.45 55.61
CA GLU A 124 -0.49 -72.10 54.19
C GLU A 124 -1.49 -71.00 53.79
N THR A 125 -2.74 -71.08 54.27
CA THR A 125 -3.73 -70.02 54.00
C THR A 125 -3.39 -68.70 54.70
N LEU A 126 -2.77 -68.73 55.88
CA LEU A 126 -2.34 -67.53 56.58
C LEU A 126 -1.16 -66.86 55.86
N GLU A 127 -0.18 -67.65 55.39
CA GLU A 127 0.91 -67.16 54.55
C GLU A 127 0.39 -66.54 53.24
N GLU A 128 -0.57 -67.19 52.58
CA GLU A 128 -1.22 -66.64 51.38
C GLU A 128 -1.93 -65.31 51.67
N VAL A 129 -2.64 -65.20 52.79
CA VAL A 129 -3.29 -63.95 53.21
C VAL A 129 -2.27 -62.86 53.48
N GLU A 130 -1.13 -63.18 54.10
CA GLU A 130 -0.06 -62.21 54.35
C GLU A 130 0.59 -61.74 53.05
N ILE A 131 0.87 -62.65 52.11
CA ILE A 131 1.36 -62.31 50.77
C ILE A 131 0.37 -61.38 50.05
N LEU A 132 -0.90 -61.76 50.00
CA LEU A 132 -1.95 -60.95 49.35
C LEU A 132 -2.10 -59.57 50.00
N LYS A 133 -1.94 -59.47 51.33
CA LYS A 133 -1.93 -58.19 52.04
C LYS A 133 -0.76 -57.31 51.57
N THR A 134 0.44 -57.86 51.47
CA THR A 134 1.61 -57.09 50.99
C THR A 134 1.47 -56.66 49.52
N GLU A 135 0.91 -57.52 48.66
CA GLU A 135 0.63 -57.21 47.26
C GLU A 135 -0.46 -56.12 47.12
N LEU A 136 -1.50 -56.16 47.96
CA LEU A 136 -2.53 -55.14 48.02
C LEU A 136 -1.96 -53.79 48.46
N GLU A 137 -1.14 -53.77 49.53
CA GLU A 137 -0.47 -52.55 49.99
C GLU A 137 0.48 -51.98 48.91
N ALA A 138 1.22 -52.83 48.20
CA ALA A 138 2.07 -52.41 47.09
C ALA A 138 1.25 -51.80 45.94
N SER A 139 0.12 -52.42 45.61
CA SER A 139 -0.82 -51.92 44.59
C SER A 139 -1.44 -50.58 44.98
N GLN A 140 -1.77 -50.41 46.27
CA GLN A 140 -2.29 -49.14 46.79
C GLN A 140 -1.27 -48.01 46.68
N ARG A 141 -0.02 -48.23 47.11
CA ARG A 141 1.06 -47.24 46.94
C ARG A 141 1.29 -46.88 45.47
N GLN A 142 1.17 -47.86 44.56
CA GLN A 142 1.28 -47.60 43.13
C GLN A 142 0.12 -46.74 42.61
N LEU A 143 -1.10 -46.97 43.09
CA LEU A 143 -2.26 -46.17 42.72
C LEU A 143 -2.09 -44.72 43.21
N GLU A 144 -1.72 -44.54 44.47
CA GLU A 144 -1.46 -43.21 45.07
C GLU A 144 -0.39 -42.45 44.28
N GLY A 145 0.74 -43.10 43.93
CA GLY A 145 1.77 -42.49 43.10
C GLY A 145 1.31 -42.11 41.68
N LYS A 146 0.41 -42.91 41.08
CA LYS A 146 -0.21 -42.56 39.78
C LYS A 146 -1.15 -41.36 39.91
N GLU A 147 -1.94 -41.30 40.98
CA GLU A 147 -2.85 -40.16 41.23
C GLU A 147 -2.09 -38.85 41.44
N GLU A 148 -0.98 -38.88 42.18
CA GLU A 148 -0.11 -37.71 42.36
C GLU A 148 0.53 -37.26 41.04
N ALA A 149 1.06 -38.21 40.26
CA ALA A 149 1.63 -37.92 38.94
C ALA A 149 0.58 -37.29 38.00
N LEU A 150 -0.66 -37.81 38.00
CA LEU A 150 -1.75 -37.24 37.21
C LEU A 150 -2.11 -35.82 37.66
N LYS A 151 -2.16 -35.55 38.98
CA LYS A 151 -2.41 -34.19 39.49
C LYS A 151 -1.32 -33.21 39.07
N ILE A 152 -0.06 -33.63 39.08
CA ILE A 152 1.07 -32.79 38.64
C ILE A 152 0.94 -32.50 37.14
N LEU A 153 0.70 -33.52 36.31
CA LEU A 153 0.54 -33.34 34.86
C LEU A 153 -0.64 -32.41 34.53
N GLN A 154 -1.79 -32.62 35.17
CA GLN A 154 -2.95 -31.75 35.01
C GLN A 154 -2.64 -30.30 35.42
N SER A 155 -1.96 -30.10 36.55
CA SER A 155 -1.55 -28.77 37.01
C SER A 155 -0.61 -28.09 36.00
N MET A 156 0.35 -28.83 35.45
CA MET A 156 1.25 -28.30 34.43
C MET A 156 0.52 -27.88 33.15
N GLU A 157 -0.40 -28.71 32.67
CA GLU A 157 -1.22 -28.40 31.49
C GLU A 157 -2.11 -27.18 31.73
N LEU A 158 -2.80 -27.12 32.88
CA LEU A 158 -3.62 -25.96 33.25
C LEU A 158 -2.80 -24.69 33.35
N ASN A 159 -1.63 -24.73 33.99
CA ASN A 159 -0.75 -23.57 34.09
C ASN A 159 -0.24 -23.12 32.71
N ALA A 160 0.13 -24.05 31.84
CA ALA A 160 0.57 -23.73 30.48
C ALA A 160 -0.54 -23.06 29.65
N LEU A 161 -1.76 -23.58 29.74
CA LEU A 161 -2.93 -23.00 29.08
C LEU A 161 -3.28 -21.63 29.66
N GLN A 162 -3.22 -21.47 30.98
CA GLN A 162 -3.44 -20.20 31.65
C GLN A 162 -2.47 -19.13 31.15
N TRP A 163 -1.18 -19.43 31.12
CA TRP A 163 -0.16 -18.53 30.56
C TRP A 163 -0.43 -18.19 29.10
N LYS A 164 -0.84 -19.17 28.30
CA LYS A 164 -1.14 -18.94 26.89
C LYS A 164 -2.32 -17.98 26.71
N ILE A 165 -3.37 -18.15 27.52
CA ILE A 165 -4.53 -17.27 27.54
C ILE A 165 -4.12 -15.85 27.94
N GLU A 166 -3.40 -15.68 29.04
CA GLU A 166 -2.95 -14.37 29.53
C GLU A 166 -2.04 -13.66 28.52
N PHE A 167 -1.12 -14.40 27.90
CA PHE A 167 -0.26 -13.88 26.85
C PHE A 167 -1.08 -13.37 25.66
N ASP A 168 -2.03 -14.17 25.17
CA ASP A 168 -2.87 -13.77 24.04
C ASP A 168 -3.78 -12.60 24.43
N GLN A 169 -4.34 -12.58 25.64
CA GLN A 169 -5.10 -11.44 26.17
C GLN A 169 -4.28 -10.15 26.18
N ASN A 170 -3.06 -10.19 26.71
CA ASN A 170 -2.18 -9.02 26.73
C ASN A 170 -1.80 -8.57 25.32
N ARG A 171 -1.56 -9.52 24.41
CA ARG A 171 -1.31 -9.22 22.99
C ARG A 171 -2.52 -8.55 22.33
N PHE A 172 -3.73 -9.05 22.57
CA PHE A 172 -4.96 -8.46 22.04
C PHE A 172 -5.18 -7.06 22.58
N LYS A 173 -5.05 -6.86 23.90
CA LYS A 173 -5.19 -5.55 24.54
C LYS A 173 -4.24 -4.51 23.94
N ASN A 174 -2.96 -4.86 23.75
CA ASN A 174 -1.99 -3.97 23.12
C ASN A 174 -2.35 -3.63 21.66
N ILE A 175 -2.90 -4.60 20.91
CA ILE A 175 -3.39 -4.37 19.55
C ILE A 175 -4.61 -3.44 19.55
N GLU A 176 -5.58 -3.68 20.43
CA GLU A 176 -6.78 -2.86 20.59
C GLU A 176 -6.43 -1.41 20.97
N GLU A 177 -5.52 -1.21 21.92
CA GLU A 177 -5.00 0.11 22.31
C GLU A 177 -4.30 0.80 21.14
N SER A 178 -3.46 0.08 20.38
CA SER A 178 -2.80 0.62 19.20
C SER A 178 -3.78 1.04 18.10
N TRP A 179 -4.82 0.23 17.86
CA TRP A 179 -5.86 0.57 16.87
C TRP A 179 -6.70 1.76 17.32
N THR A 180 -7.03 1.84 18.60
CA THR A 180 -7.74 2.99 19.18
C THR A 180 -6.95 4.27 18.95
N GLN A 181 -5.64 4.29 19.27
CA GLN A 181 -4.79 5.45 19.02
C GLN A 181 -4.67 5.84 17.54
N LYS A 182 -4.65 4.87 16.63
CA LYS A 182 -4.64 5.14 15.18
C LYS A 182 -5.95 5.74 14.72
N TYR A 183 -7.07 5.25 15.24
CA TYR A 183 -8.40 5.77 14.94
C TYR A 183 -8.54 7.21 15.43
N ASP A 184 -8.18 7.49 16.68
CA ASP A 184 -8.22 8.84 17.25
C ASP A 184 -7.36 9.84 16.45
N ARG A 185 -6.18 9.40 15.98
CA ARG A 185 -5.32 10.22 15.11
C ARG A 185 -5.98 10.55 13.79
N LEU A 186 -6.56 9.55 13.12
CA LEU A 186 -7.25 9.74 11.84
C LEU A 186 -8.49 10.63 12.01
N ASP A 187 -9.21 10.51 13.11
CA ASP A 187 -10.35 11.38 13.42
C ASP A 187 -9.90 12.83 13.62
N CYS A 188 -8.78 13.05 14.32
CA CYS A 188 -8.17 14.37 14.45
C CYS A 188 -7.78 14.95 13.07
N GLU A 189 -7.09 14.16 12.24
CA GLU A 189 -6.69 14.57 10.89
C GLU A 189 -7.89 14.89 10.00
N SER A 190 -8.93 14.05 10.05
CA SER A 190 -10.20 14.25 9.34
C SER A 190 -10.88 15.56 9.76
N ALA A 191 -10.90 15.87 11.06
CA ALA A 191 -11.44 17.12 11.57
C ALA A 191 -10.65 18.35 11.06
N VAL A 192 -9.31 18.30 11.09
CA VAL A 192 -8.45 19.38 10.59
C VAL A 192 -8.64 19.60 9.08
N LEU A 193 -8.70 18.52 8.30
CA LEU A 193 -8.93 18.59 6.86
C LEU A 193 -10.31 19.19 6.54
N LYS A 194 -11.34 18.82 7.31
CA LYS A 194 -12.69 19.35 7.17
C LYS A 194 -12.73 20.86 7.43
N GLU A 195 -12.09 21.34 8.49
CA GLU A 195 -12.01 22.78 8.77
C GLU A 195 -11.17 23.52 7.72
N THR A 196 -10.05 22.95 7.28
CA THR A 196 -9.24 23.52 6.19
C THR A 196 -10.06 23.68 4.91
N LEU A 197 -10.87 22.67 4.56
CA LEU A 197 -11.74 22.72 3.39
C LEU A 197 -12.81 23.82 3.51
N LYS A 198 -13.40 23.99 4.71
CA LYS A 198 -14.35 25.08 4.96
C LYS A 198 -13.70 26.45 4.77
N LEU A 199 -12.53 26.67 5.38
CA LEU A 199 -11.78 27.92 5.25
C LEU A 199 -11.44 28.22 3.78
N LYS A 200 -10.96 27.22 3.02
CA LYS A 200 -10.70 27.37 1.57
C LYS A 200 -11.96 27.66 0.77
N THR A 201 -13.09 27.09 1.16
CA THR A 201 -14.38 27.38 0.53
C THR A 201 -14.81 28.83 0.77
N GLU A 202 -14.61 29.34 1.99
CA GLU A 202 -14.90 30.74 2.34
C GLU A 202 -13.96 31.72 1.63
N GLU A 203 -12.67 31.41 1.56
CA GLU A 203 -11.67 32.17 0.80
C GLU A 203 -12.06 32.29 -0.68
N ILE A 204 -12.46 31.19 -1.32
CA ILE A 204 -12.93 31.20 -2.72
C ILE A 204 -14.18 32.08 -2.87
N LYS A 205 -15.13 32.03 -1.91
CA LYS A 205 -16.32 32.89 -1.96
C LYS A 205 -15.95 34.37 -1.87
N MET A 206 -15.03 34.73 -0.97
CA MET A 206 -14.55 36.11 -0.84
C MET A 206 -13.87 36.59 -2.12
N LEU A 207 -12.90 35.84 -2.64
CA LEU A 207 -12.20 36.16 -3.89
C LEU A 207 -13.18 36.27 -5.07
N LYS A 208 -14.20 35.42 -5.14
CA LYS A 208 -15.23 35.50 -6.17
C LYS A 208 -16.05 36.80 -6.07
N SER A 209 -16.38 37.24 -4.86
CA SER A 209 -17.09 38.51 -4.64
C SER A 209 -16.21 39.73 -4.97
N GLU A 210 -14.92 39.69 -4.62
CA GLU A 210 -13.95 40.73 -4.95
C GLU A 210 -13.75 40.84 -6.46
N ASN A 211 -13.58 39.72 -7.15
CA ASN A 211 -13.46 39.69 -8.60
C ASN A 211 -14.72 40.27 -9.28
N ALA A 212 -15.92 39.96 -8.77
CA ALA A 212 -17.16 40.57 -9.26
C ALA A 212 -17.19 42.10 -9.06
N SER A 213 -16.69 42.59 -7.92
CA SER A 213 -16.58 44.03 -7.64
C SER A 213 -15.59 44.72 -8.58
N LEU A 214 -14.39 44.15 -8.74
CA LEU A 214 -13.36 44.67 -9.64
C LEU A 214 -13.84 44.69 -11.09
N ASN A 215 -14.53 43.63 -11.53
CA ASN A 215 -15.13 43.57 -12.86
C ASN A 215 -16.21 44.66 -13.03
N GLY A 216 -16.99 44.94 -11.99
CA GLY A 216 -17.92 46.07 -11.97
C GLY A 216 -17.22 47.42 -12.14
N GLN A 217 -16.16 47.68 -11.36
CA GLN A 217 -15.37 48.91 -11.46
C GLN A 217 -14.70 49.07 -12.83
N TYR A 218 -14.21 47.98 -13.42
CA TYR A 218 -13.64 47.97 -14.76
C TYR A 218 -14.68 48.42 -15.80
N LEU A 219 -15.89 47.86 -15.75
CA LEU A 219 -16.98 48.22 -16.67
C LEU A 219 -17.43 49.68 -16.48
N GLU A 220 -17.48 50.18 -15.25
CA GLU A 220 -17.78 51.58 -14.97
C GLU A 220 -16.71 52.53 -15.54
N ALA A 221 -15.43 52.19 -15.36
CA ALA A 221 -14.32 52.95 -15.93
C ALA A 221 -14.36 52.98 -17.47
N LEU A 222 -14.71 51.85 -18.11
CA LEU A 222 -14.92 51.80 -19.56
C LEU A 222 -16.08 52.71 -19.99
N ALA A 223 -17.23 52.64 -19.33
CA ALA A 223 -18.36 53.51 -19.64
C ALA A 223 -18.01 55.01 -19.49
N MET A 224 -17.20 55.35 -18.47
CA MET A 224 -16.68 56.70 -18.28
C MET A 224 -15.74 57.16 -19.40
N LEU A 225 -14.92 56.26 -19.95
CA LEU A 225 -14.08 56.55 -21.12
C LEU A 225 -14.91 56.74 -22.39
N ASP A 226 -15.91 55.90 -22.62
CA ASP A 226 -16.82 56.03 -23.77
C ASP A 226 -17.56 57.37 -23.75
N ILE A 227 -18.08 57.79 -22.59
CA ILE A 227 -18.73 59.11 -22.43
C ILE A 227 -17.74 60.25 -22.70
N LYS A 228 -16.49 60.14 -22.22
CA LYS A 228 -15.46 61.15 -22.49
C LYS A 228 -15.11 61.23 -23.98
N GLN A 229 -14.97 60.08 -24.64
CA GLN A 229 -14.70 60.03 -26.08
C GLN A 229 -15.87 60.61 -26.88
N GLN A 230 -17.11 60.30 -26.50
CA GLN A 230 -18.29 60.90 -27.11
C GLN A 230 -18.32 62.44 -26.91
N LYS A 231 -17.98 62.94 -25.72
CA LYS A 231 -17.87 64.39 -25.46
C LYS A 231 -16.77 65.04 -26.29
N MET A 232 -15.58 64.44 -26.37
CA MET A 232 -14.50 64.87 -27.26
C MET A 232 -15.00 65.00 -28.71
N VAL A 233 -15.69 63.97 -29.21
CA VAL A 233 -16.22 63.97 -30.59
C VAL A 233 -17.30 65.05 -30.77
N GLN A 234 -18.15 65.28 -29.77
CA GLN A 234 -19.15 66.34 -29.78
C GLN A 234 -18.52 67.75 -29.74
N GLU A 235 -17.42 67.91 -28.99
CA GLU A 235 -16.66 69.16 -28.90
C GLU A 235 -15.88 69.44 -30.20
N THR A 236 -15.30 68.43 -30.87
CA THR A 236 -14.60 68.60 -32.15
C THR A 236 -15.56 68.81 -33.33
N THR A 237 -16.73 68.13 -33.34
CA THR A 237 -17.75 68.34 -34.38
C THR A 237 -18.47 69.69 -34.30
N CYS A 238 -18.43 70.37 -33.14
CA CYS A 238 -18.91 71.75 -33.03
C CYS A 238 -17.88 72.79 -33.51
N ASN A 239 -16.66 72.39 -33.87
CA ASN A 239 -15.58 73.32 -34.22
C ASN A 239 -14.87 73.09 -35.56
N ASP A 240 -15.10 71.98 -36.28
CA ASP A 240 -14.32 71.74 -37.50
C ASP A 240 -15.14 71.71 -38.80
N LYS A 241 -15.04 72.83 -39.53
CA LYS A 241 -14.82 72.77 -40.98
C LYS A 241 -13.32 72.58 -41.22
N SER A 242 -12.84 71.35 -41.34
CA SER A 242 -11.75 71.01 -42.27
C SER A 242 -11.45 69.52 -42.24
N ASP A 243 -11.67 68.89 -43.38
CA ASP A 243 -11.15 67.56 -43.70
C ASP A 243 -9.62 67.60 -43.70
N PHE A 244 -8.99 66.86 -42.78
CA PHE A 244 -7.60 66.48 -42.91
C PHE A 244 -7.45 65.00 -42.54
N THR A 245 -6.88 64.25 -43.49
CA THR A 245 -6.42 62.87 -43.30
C THR A 245 -5.59 62.75 -42.02
N GLU A 246 -6.09 61.96 -41.09
CA GLU A 246 -5.57 61.74 -39.73
C GLU A 246 -4.16 61.14 -39.77
N ALA A 247 -3.14 61.99 -39.67
CA ALA A 247 -1.83 61.56 -39.19
C ALA A 247 -1.91 61.42 -37.67
N SER A 248 -1.33 60.34 -37.11
CA SER A 248 -1.32 60.13 -35.65
C SER A 248 -0.82 61.38 -34.94
N GLY A 249 -1.49 61.83 -33.88
CA GLY A 249 -1.10 63.03 -33.15
C GLY A 249 0.36 63.00 -32.66
N LEU A 250 0.90 61.81 -32.43
CA LEU A 250 2.31 61.60 -32.11
C LEU A 250 3.21 61.82 -33.34
N GLU A 251 2.81 61.37 -34.52
CA GLU A 251 3.55 61.58 -35.77
C GLU A 251 3.60 63.08 -36.13
N LEU A 252 2.49 63.80 -35.93
CA LEU A 252 2.43 65.26 -36.10
C LEU A 252 3.30 66.02 -35.09
N ALA A 253 3.31 65.59 -33.82
CA ALA A 253 4.16 66.19 -32.79
C ALA A 253 5.65 66.08 -33.13
N VAL A 254 6.06 64.95 -33.70
CA VAL A 254 7.45 64.69 -34.08
C VAL A 254 7.85 65.46 -35.32
N LEU A 255 6.93 65.56 -36.29
CA LEU A 255 7.14 66.40 -37.47
C LEU A 255 7.26 67.89 -37.10
N GLY A 256 6.53 68.35 -36.07
CA GLY A 256 6.53 69.74 -35.60
C GLY A 256 7.65 70.12 -34.64
N ALA A 257 8.34 69.15 -34.02
CA ALA A 257 9.40 69.42 -33.03
C ALA A 257 10.73 69.91 -33.65
N CYS A 258 10.88 69.83 -34.98
CA CYS A 258 12.11 70.23 -35.65
C CYS A 258 12.09 71.72 -36.00
N LEU A 259 13.14 72.46 -35.61
CA LEU A 259 13.27 73.90 -35.88
C LEU A 259 13.76 74.23 -37.31
N CYS A 260 14.05 73.20 -38.12
CA CYS A 260 14.51 73.36 -39.49
C CYS A 260 13.33 73.65 -40.43
N HIS A 261 13.49 74.65 -41.31
CA HIS A 261 12.45 75.03 -42.27
C HIS A 261 12.62 74.22 -43.55
N GLY A 262 11.56 73.50 -43.95
CA GLY A 262 11.52 72.85 -45.25
C GLY A 262 11.05 73.82 -46.35
N PRO A 263 11.50 73.64 -47.60
CA PRO A 263 10.98 74.44 -48.71
C PRO A 263 9.46 74.21 -48.87
N GLY A 264 8.71 75.30 -48.97
CA GLY A 264 7.28 75.29 -49.28
C GLY A 264 6.33 74.83 -48.16
N GLY A 265 6.72 74.93 -46.88
CA GLY A 265 5.84 74.51 -45.77
C GLY A 265 5.73 73.00 -45.56
N SER A 266 6.56 72.22 -46.26
CA SER A 266 6.68 70.78 -46.03
C SER A 266 7.59 70.46 -44.83
N PRO A 267 7.36 69.36 -44.09
CA PRO A 267 8.26 68.96 -43.01
C PRO A 267 9.67 68.73 -43.57
N CYS A 268 10.68 69.26 -42.87
CA CYS A 268 12.08 69.12 -43.27
C CYS A 268 12.52 67.64 -43.22
N SER A 269 13.64 67.32 -43.89
CA SER A 269 14.18 65.94 -43.92
C SER A 269 14.48 65.40 -42.52
N CYS A 270 14.96 66.25 -41.61
CA CYS A 270 15.20 65.91 -40.21
C CYS A 270 13.92 65.48 -39.49
N ALA A 271 12.83 66.24 -39.65
CA ALA A 271 11.52 65.94 -39.08
C ALA A 271 10.96 64.62 -39.63
N LYS A 272 11.01 64.42 -40.96
CA LYS A 272 10.54 63.18 -41.61
C LYS A 272 11.32 61.96 -41.15
N MET A 273 12.64 62.09 -41.01
CA MET A 273 13.50 61.01 -40.52
C MET A 273 13.21 60.69 -39.05
N ALA A 274 13.01 61.71 -38.21
CA ALA A 274 12.63 61.53 -36.81
C ALA A 274 11.28 60.85 -36.66
N ALA A 275 10.27 61.25 -37.45
CA ALA A 275 8.94 60.64 -37.45
C ALA A 275 8.99 59.19 -37.93
N SER A 276 9.75 58.91 -38.99
CA SER A 276 9.99 57.54 -39.50
C SER A 276 10.72 56.67 -38.47
N ALA A 277 11.77 57.20 -37.83
CA ALA A 277 12.50 56.50 -36.78
C ALA A 277 11.63 56.21 -35.57
N GLN A 278 10.76 57.15 -35.17
CA GLN A 278 9.82 56.95 -34.07
C GLN A 278 8.75 55.91 -34.41
N LYS A 279 8.26 55.90 -35.65
CA LYS A 279 7.37 54.84 -36.13
C LYS A 279 8.03 53.47 -36.07
N MET A 280 9.29 53.35 -36.52
CA MET A 280 10.05 52.10 -36.38
C MET A 280 10.30 51.72 -34.92
N LEU A 281 10.61 52.67 -34.03
CA LEU A 281 10.80 52.39 -32.61
C LEU A 281 9.54 51.87 -31.93
N LEU A 282 8.36 52.39 -32.29
CA LEU A 282 7.08 51.88 -31.80
C LEU A 282 6.80 50.48 -32.30
N GLN A 283 7.06 50.22 -33.59
CA GLN A 283 6.93 48.89 -34.15
C GLN A 283 7.85 47.88 -33.45
N LEU A 284 9.13 48.24 -33.26
CA LEU A 284 10.11 47.38 -32.56
C LEU A 284 9.73 47.16 -31.08
N LYS A 285 9.16 48.15 -30.40
CA LYS A 285 8.65 47.98 -29.03
C LYS A 285 7.50 46.98 -28.99
N GLN A 286 6.56 47.08 -29.92
CA GLN A 286 5.45 46.13 -30.02
C GLN A 286 5.94 44.70 -30.35
N GLU A 287 6.91 44.57 -31.25
CA GLU A 287 7.56 43.28 -31.56
C GLU A 287 8.29 42.70 -30.34
N LEU A 288 8.99 43.54 -29.56
CA LEU A 288 9.64 43.12 -28.32
C LEU A 288 8.64 42.63 -27.26
N GLU A 289 7.51 43.32 -27.09
CA GLU A 289 6.45 42.90 -26.16
C GLU A 289 5.86 41.54 -26.57
N LEU A 290 5.60 41.34 -27.87
CA LEU A 290 5.12 40.06 -28.39
C LEU A 290 6.15 38.94 -28.20
N LEU A 291 7.42 39.20 -28.49
CA LEU A 291 8.50 38.24 -28.27
C LEU A 291 8.67 37.92 -26.78
N GLN A 292 8.53 38.91 -25.90
CA GLN A 292 8.60 38.70 -24.47
C GLN A 292 7.45 37.82 -23.97
N LYS A 293 6.23 38.05 -24.44
CA LYS A 293 5.09 37.20 -24.15
C LYS A 293 5.30 35.77 -24.64
N SER A 294 5.77 35.60 -25.88
CA SER A 294 6.09 34.28 -26.45
C SER A 294 7.19 33.56 -25.67
N LYS A 295 8.22 34.28 -25.20
CA LYS A 295 9.26 33.75 -24.32
C LYS A 295 8.66 33.24 -23.01
N GLU A 296 7.80 34.02 -22.35
CA GLU A 296 7.16 33.63 -21.10
C GLU A 296 6.29 32.37 -21.27
N GLU A 297 5.51 32.29 -22.37
CA GLU A 297 4.72 31.11 -22.72
C GLU A 297 5.61 29.86 -22.93
N ALA A 298 6.76 30.02 -23.59
CA ALA A 298 7.73 28.95 -23.77
C ALA A 298 8.34 28.47 -22.44
N TYR A 299 8.62 29.38 -21.49
CA TYR A 299 9.08 29.00 -20.15
C TYR A 299 8.03 28.22 -19.37
N ILE A 300 6.77 28.65 -19.42
CA ILE A 300 5.65 27.94 -18.78
C ILE A 300 5.51 26.54 -19.37
N MET A 301 5.61 26.42 -20.70
CA MET A 301 5.53 25.12 -21.38
C MET A 301 6.70 24.20 -21.02
N ALA A 302 7.92 24.72 -20.98
CA ALA A 302 9.10 23.96 -20.56
C ALA A 302 8.96 23.45 -19.13
N ASP A 303 8.45 24.28 -18.21
CA ASP A 303 8.20 23.88 -16.82
C ASP A 303 7.10 22.80 -16.72
N ALA A 304 6.03 22.92 -17.51
CA ALA A 304 5.00 21.89 -17.59
C ALA A 304 5.56 20.54 -18.07
N PHE A 305 6.44 20.54 -19.07
CA PHE A 305 7.13 19.32 -19.50
C PHE A 305 8.07 18.75 -18.44
N ARG A 306 8.83 19.61 -17.76
CA ARG A 306 9.70 19.22 -16.64
C ARG A 306 8.90 18.53 -15.54
N ILE A 307 7.79 19.13 -15.10
CA ILE A 307 6.89 18.57 -14.08
C ILE A 307 6.28 17.25 -14.55
N ALA A 308 5.79 17.17 -15.79
CA ALA A 308 5.20 15.94 -16.32
C ALA A 308 6.23 14.79 -16.37
N PHE A 309 7.47 15.10 -16.75
CA PHE A 309 8.57 14.15 -16.76
C PHE A 309 8.94 13.66 -15.35
N GLU A 310 9.05 14.57 -14.38
CA GLU A 310 9.27 14.23 -12.97
C GLU A 310 8.16 13.33 -12.42
N GLN A 311 6.89 13.65 -12.71
CA GLN A 311 5.76 12.81 -12.32
C GLN A 311 5.84 11.42 -12.93
N GLN A 312 6.25 11.32 -14.19
CA GLN A 312 6.40 10.02 -14.87
C GLN A 312 7.55 9.20 -14.27
N LEU A 313 8.68 9.84 -13.96
CA LEU A 313 9.81 9.22 -13.26
C LEU A 313 9.39 8.68 -11.89
N MET A 314 8.68 9.48 -11.09
CA MET A 314 8.17 9.06 -9.79
C MET A 314 7.23 7.85 -9.90
N ARG A 315 6.27 7.88 -10.84
CA ARG A 315 5.38 6.74 -11.09
C ARG A 315 6.14 5.47 -11.47
N LYS A 316 7.20 5.58 -12.28
CA LYS A 316 8.02 4.44 -12.69
C LYS A 316 8.88 3.90 -11.56
N ASN A 317 9.49 4.76 -10.77
CA ASN A 317 10.24 4.37 -9.58
C ASN A 317 9.34 3.66 -8.56
N ASP A 318 8.12 4.16 -8.32
CA ASP A 318 7.15 3.51 -7.43
C ASP A 318 6.75 2.12 -7.94
N GLN A 319 6.54 1.97 -9.25
CA GLN A 319 6.25 0.67 -9.87
C GLN A 319 7.43 -0.30 -9.70
N ALA A 320 8.66 0.15 -9.96
CA ALA A 320 9.87 -0.66 -9.79
C ALA A 320 10.08 -1.09 -8.32
N LEU A 321 9.81 -0.21 -7.37
CA LEU A 321 9.87 -0.51 -5.94
C LEU A 321 8.85 -1.60 -5.56
N ARG A 322 7.61 -1.49 -6.06
CA ARG A 322 6.56 -2.51 -5.82
C ARG A 322 6.92 -3.86 -6.41
N LEU A 323 7.43 -3.89 -7.64
CA LEU A 323 7.89 -5.14 -8.28
C LEU A 323 9.03 -5.78 -7.48
N THR A 324 10.01 -4.99 -7.06
CA THR A 324 11.12 -5.48 -6.22
C THR A 324 10.65 -6.05 -4.88
N GLN A 325 9.63 -5.42 -4.26
CA GLN A 325 9.04 -5.94 -3.03
C GLN A 325 8.30 -7.26 -3.26
N MET A 326 7.51 -7.37 -4.32
CA MET A 326 6.81 -8.60 -4.70
C MET A 326 7.82 -9.73 -5.01
N ASP A 327 8.87 -9.46 -5.77
CA ASP A 327 9.94 -10.42 -6.05
C ASP A 327 10.64 -10.93 -4.80
N LYS A 328 10.87 -10.06 -3.81
CA LYS A 328 11.43 -10.47 -2.51
C LYS A 328 10.47 -11.39 -1.75
N VAL A 329 9.16 -11.21 -1.87
CA VAL A 329 8.14 -12.08 -1.25
C VAL A 329 8.10 -13.42 -1.97
N CYS A 330 7.98 -13.44 -3.30
CA CYS A 330 7.98 -14.67 -4.11
C CYS A 330 9.27 -15.48 -3.88
N LYS A 331 10.45 -14.86 -3.87
CA LYS A 331 11.73 -15.55 -3.59
C LYS A 331 11.79 -16.14 -2.17
N LYS A 332 11.14 -15.52 -1.18
CA LYS A 332 11.05 -16.08 0.19
C LYS A 332 10.12 -17.29 0.22
N GLU A 333 9.00 -17.23 -0.49
CA GLU A 333 8.06 -18.35 -0.62
C GLU A 333 8.70 -19.53 -1.36
N THR A 334 9.41 -19.31 -2.47
CA THR A 334 10.11 -20.37 -3.19
C THR A 334 11.20 -21.02 -2.33
N LYS A 335 11.96 -20.22 -1.55
CA LYS A 335 12.94 -20.76 -0.58
C LYS A 335 12.28 -21.60 0.50
N TRP A 336 11.11 -21.18 1.01
CA TRP A 336 10.35 -21.92 2.01
C TRP A 336 9.79 -23.25 1.47
N ILE A 337 9.27 -23.26 0.24
CA ILE A 337 8.76 -24.45 -0.43
C ILE A 337 9.92 -25.44 -0.68
N ASN A 338 11.04 -24.96 -1.18
CA ASN A 338 12.23 -25.79 -1.43
C ASN A 338 12.80 -26.38 -0.12
N TRP A 339 12.82 -25.59 0.97
CA TRP A 339 13.17 -26.09 2.32
C TRP A 339 12.21 -27.17 2.86
N LYS A 340 10.92 -27.11 2.53
CA LYS A 340 9.96 -28.14 2.93
C LYS A 340 10.15 -29.43 2.14
N GLN A 341 10.40 -29.33 0.84
CA GLN A 341 10.57 -30.49 -0.05
C GLN A 341 11.83 -31.29 0.30
N VAL A 342 12.95 -30.62 0.59
CA VAL A 342 14.20 -31.25 1.07
C VAL A 342 14.03 -31.97 2.42
N LYS A 343 12.99 -31.65 3.19
CA LYS A 343 12.71 -32.25 4.50
C LYS A 343 11.82 -33.50 4.43
N GLU A 344 11.10 -33.69 3.32
CA GLU A 344 10.22 -34.87 3.09
C GLU A 344 10.93 -35.99 2.31
N ASP A 345 12.00 -35.68 1.55
CA ASP A 345 12.80 -36.66 0.80
C ASP A 345 13.97 -37.27 1.61
N GLY A 346 13.97 -37.10 2.94
CA GLY A 346 15.07 -37.46 3.84
C GLY A 346 14.82 -38.61 4.82
N ASP A 347 13.79 -39.44 4.61
CA ASP A 347 13.47 -40.64 5.41
C ASP A 347 13.61 -41.93 4.60
#